data_AF-A0A3D2KBG9-F1
#
_entry.id   AF-A0A3D2KBG9-F1
#
_cell.length_a   1.000
_cell.length_b   1.000
_cell.length_c   1.000
_cell.angle_alpha   90.00
_cell.angle_beta   90.00
_cell.angle_gamma   90.00
#
_symmetry.space_group_name_H-M   'P 1'
#
loop_
_entity.id
_entity.type
_entity.pdbx_description
1 polymer ?
#
loop_
_entity_poly.entity_id
_entity_poly.type
_entity_poly.pdbx_seq_one_letter_code
_entity_poly.pdbx_strand_id
1 'polypeptide(L)'
;LHAGIAGGADVILIPEIPYDIKKVYEAIDKRTKNNKGFTIVAVAEGAISKEVAELPKKKRKEAIANSPYPSVAYEMADKLKEFTTQDIRIAIPGHTQRGGSP
;
A
#
# COMPACT_ATOMS: atom_id res chain seq x y z
N LEU A 1 8.56 0.12 11.38
CA LEU A 1 8.37 -1.35 11.51
C LEU A 1 7.50 -1.72 12.73
N HIS A 2 7.78 -1.18 13.93
CA HIS A 2 7.05 -1.54 15.17
C HIS A 2 5.55 -1.18 15.18
N ALA A 3 5.11 -0.11 14.52
CA ALA A 3 3.69 0.24 14.41
C ALA A 3 2.87 -0.75 13.54
N GLY A 4 3.49 -1.41 12.56
CA GLY A 4 2.81 -2.38 11.69
C GLY A 4 2.51 -3.71 12.40
N ILE A 5 3.40 -4.13 13.31
CA ILE A 5 3.23 -5.35 14.10
C ILE A 5 2.20 -5.14 15.24
N ALA A 6 2.15 -3.96 15.85
CA ALA A 6 1.17 -3.64 16.89
C ALA A 6 -0.25 -3.40 16.34
N GLY A 7 -0.39 -3.01 15.06
CA GLY A 7 -1.67 -2.72 14.41
C GLY A 7 -2.33 -3.91 13.70
N GLY A 8 -1.72 -5.10 13.70
CA GLY A 8 -2.28 -6.29 13.04
C GLY A 8 -2.22 -6.23 11.51
N ALA A 9 -1.28 -5.49 10.93
CA ALA A 9 -1.12 -5.43 9.49
C ALA A 9 -0.56 -6.76 8.95
N ASP A 10 -1.20 -7.28 7.90
CA ASP A 10 -0.84 -8.56 7.28
C ASP A 10 0.16 -8.38 6.13
N VAL A 11 0.11 -7.21 5.48
CA VAL A 11 1.03 -6.78 4.44
C VAL A 11 1.51 -5.38 4.80
N ILE A 12 2.82 -5.14 4.76
CA ILE A 12 3.42 -3.84 5.06
C ILE A 12 4.30 -3.43 3.88
N LEU A 13 4.02 -2.27 3.30
CA LEU A 13 4.82 -1.68 2.22
C LEU A 13 5.60 -0.47 2.73
N ILE A 14 6.89 -0.47 2.47
CA ILE A 14 7.83 0.56 2.93
C ILE A 14 8.63 1.15 1.75
N PRO A 15 9.10 2.41 1.83
CA PRO A 15 9.82 3.07 0.73
C PRO A 15 11.10 2.35 0.30
N GLU A 16 11.75 1.63 1.22
CA GLU A 16 13.01 0.93 0.99
C GLU A 16 12.85 -0.33 0.13
N ILE A 17 11.64 -0.89 0.05
CA ILE A 17 11.35 -2.13 -0.68
C ILE A 17 10.26 -1.84 -1.71
N PRO A 18 10.63 -1.60 -2.99
CA PRO A 18 9.66 -1.38 -4.05
C PRO A 18 8.71 -2.57 -4.21
N TYR A 19 7.42 -2.29 -4.26
CA TYR A 19 6.40 -3.33 -4.27
C TYR A 19 6.01 -3.76 -5.68
N ASP A 20 5.52 -4.99 -5.80
CA ASP A 20 4.90 -5.54 -7.00
C ASP A 20 3.44 -5.82 -6.68
N ILE A 21 2.52 -5.21 -7.43
CA ILE A 21 1.09 -5.33 -7.14
C ILE A 21 0.59 -6.77 -7.22
N LYS A 22 1.18 -7.60 -8.09
CA LYS A 22 0.82 -9.01 -8.20
C LYS A 22 1.25 -9.77 -6.95
N LYS A 23 2.42 -9.46 -6.40
CA LYS A 23 2.89 -10.05 -5.13
C LYS A 23 2.04 -9.61 -3.94
N VAL A 24 1.56 -8.37 -3.92
CA VAL A 24 0.60 -7.91 -2.92
C VAL A 24 -0.70 -8.71 -3.02
N TYR A 25 -1.24 -8.86 -4.24
CA TYR A 25 -2.44 -9.66 -4.46
C TYR A 25 -2.24 -11.14 -4.08
N GLU A 26 -1.14 -11.78 -4.46
CA GLU A 26 -0.82 -13.16 -4.07
C GLU A 26 -0.85 -13.33 -2.54
N ALA A 27 -0.34 -12.35 -1.78
CA ALA A 27 -0.38 -12.37 -0.32
C ALA A 27 -1.82 -12.22 0.22
N ILE A 28 -2.63 -11.36 -0.38
CA ILE A 28 -4.06 -11.18 -0.03
C ILE A 28 -4.84 -12.47 -0.33
N ASP A 29 -4.72 -13.01 -1.54
CA ASP A 29 -5.42 -14.21 -2.01
C ASP A 29 -5.07 -15.44 -1.17
N LYS A 30 -3.79 -15.61 -0.82
CA LYS A 30 -3.35 -16.68 0.09
C LYS A 30 -4.07 -16.61 1.43
N ARG A 31 -4.33 -15.42 1.97
CA ARG A 31 -5.07 -15.25 3.23
C ARG A 31 -6.55 -15.51 3.06
N THR A 32 -7.16 -15.03 1.99
CA THR A 32 -8.55 -15.32 1.64
C THR A 32 -8.77 -16.84 1.54
N LYS A 33 -7.89 -17.57 0.85
CA LYS A 33 -7.92 -19.04 0.74
C LYS A 33 -7.75 -19.77 2.07
N ASN A 34 -7.06 -19.15 3.03
CA ASN A 34 -6.94 -19.66 4.40
C ASN A 34 -8.13 -19.27 5.29
N ASN A 35 -9.29 -18.93 4.70
CA ASN A 35 -10.52 -18.52 5.38
C ASN A 35 -10.33 -17.35 6.36
N LYS A 36 -9.37 -16.45 6.09
CA LYS A 36 -9.26 -15.19 6.83
C LYS A 36 -10.30 -14.20 6.29
N GLY A 37 -11.12 -13.63 7.18
CA GLY A 37 -12.23 -12.76 6.79
C GLY A 37 -11.81 -11.39 6.24
N PHE A 38 -10.58 -10.95 6.49
CA PHE A 38 -10.03 -9.69 5.97
C PHE A 38 -8.50 -9.71 5.91
N THR A 39 -7.95 -8.77 5.15
CA THR A 39 -6.50 -8.50 5.08
C THR A 39 -6.24 -7.02 5.29
N ILE A 40 -5.37 -6.68 6.23
CA ILE A 40 -4.93 -5.30 6.47
C ILE A 40 -3.62 -5.05 5.73
N VAL A 41 -3.64 -4.08 4.82
CA VAL A 41 -2.45 -3.63 4.09
C VAL A 41 -2.05 -2.25 4.60
N ALA A 42 -0.89 -2.17 5.26
CA ALA A 42 -0.30 -0.92 5.70
C ALA A 42 0.68 -0.40 4.65
N VAL A 43 0.50 0.84 4.21
CA VAL A 43 1.29 1.44 3.12
C VAL A 43 1.91 2.73 3.62
N ALA A 44 3.23 2.83 3.58
CA ALA A 44 3.93 4.08 3.83
C ALA A 44 3.70 5.07 2.68
N GLU A 45 3.57 6.38 2.97
CA GLU A 45 3.36 7.41 1.94
C GLU A 45 4.44 7.42 0.85
N GLY A 46 5.68 7.06 1.20
CA GLY A 46 6.80 6.97 0.27
C GLY A 46 6.96 5.62 -0.42
N ALA A 47 6.05 4.66 -0.23
CA ALA A 47 6.10 3.38 -0.91
C ALA A 47 5.94 3.57 -2.42
N ILE A 48 6.79 2.92 -3.21
CA ILE A 48 6.77 3.00 -4.68
C ILE A 48 6.72 1.61 -5.27
N SER A 49 6.12 1.51 -6.45
CA SER A 49 6.10 0.25 -7.19
C SER A 49 7.47 -0.02 -7.84
N LYS A 50 7.74 -1.27 -8.22
CA LYS A 50 8.96 -1.63 -8.94
C LYS A 50 9.10 -0.86 -10.26
N GLU A 51 8.01 -0.66 -10.99
CA GLU A 51 8.01 0.08 -12.25
C GLU A 51 8.48 1.53 -12.04
N VAL A 52 8.06 2.16 -10.94
CA VAL A 52 8.50 3.51 -10.57
C VAL A 52 9.95 3.52 -10.05
N ALA A 53 10.36 2.48 -9.33
CA ALA A 53 11.71 2.36 -8.78
C ALA A 53 12.79 2.16 -9.86
N GLU A 54 12.46 1.50 -10.97
CA GLU A 54 13.34 1.29 -12.12
C GLU A 54 13.57 2.56 -12.96
N LEU A 55 12.74 3.58 -12.79
CA LEU A 55 12.91 4.85 -13.50
C LEU A 55 14.17 5.61 -13.03
N PRO A 56 14.87 6.30 -13.94
CA PRO A 56 15.94 7.23 -13.56
C PRO A 56 15.43 8.26 -12.54
N LYS A 57 16.29 8.67 -11.60
CA LYS A 57 15.92 9.55 -10.47
C LYS A 57 15.07 10.77 -10.84
N LYS A 58 15.37 11.41 -11.99
CA LYS A 58 14.59 12.55 -12.52
C LYS A 58 13.17 12.14 -12.91
N LYS A 59 13.04 11.10 -13.74
CA LYS A 59 11.75 10.55 -14.18
C LYS A 59 10.92 9.96 -13.04
N ARG A 60 11.58 9.36 -12.04
CA ARG A 60 10.91 8.85 -10.83
C ARG A 60 10.23 9.98 -10.05
N LYS A 61 10.93 11.10 -9.83
CA LYS A 61 10.34 12.27 -9.15
C LYS A 61 9.18 12.84 -9.94
N GLU A 62 9.32 12.92 -11.27
CA GLU A 62 8.25 13.38 -12.16
C GLU A 62 7.03 12.44 -12.11
N ALA A 63 7.23 11.13 -12.12
CA ALA A 63 6.14 10.15 -12.03
C ALA A 63 5.38 10.25 -10.71
N ILE A 64 6.10 10.42 -9.59
CA ILE A 64 5.48 10.60 -8.26
C ILE A 64 4.70 11.92 -8.21
N ALA A 65 5.29 13.01 -8.71
CA ALA A 65 4.66 14.33 -8.66
C ALA A 65 3.43 14.46 -9.57
N ASN A 66 3.43 13.75 -10.71
CA ASN A 66 2.34 13.75 -11.68
C ASN A 66 1.36 12.58 -11.48
N SER A 67 1.42 11.86 -10.35
CA SER A 67 0.49 10.79 -10.06
C SER A 67 -0.95 11.34 -10.00
N PRO A 68 -1.92 10.74 -10.72
CA PRO A 68 -3.31 11.18 -10.65
C PRO A 68 -3.99 10.77 -9.34
N TYR A 69 -3.33 9.96 -8.52
CA TYR A 69 -3.88 9.43 -7.28
C TYR A 69 -3.49 10.31 -6.08
N PRO A 70 -4.42 10.55 -5.14
CA PRO A 70 -4.16 11.37 -3.96
C PRO A 70 -3.18 10.69 -2.97
N SER A 71 -3.02 9.37 -3.04
CA SER A 71 -1.97 8.65 -2.29
C SER A 71 -1.68 7.29 -2.93
N VAL A 72 -0.57 6.67 -2.50
CA VAL A 72 -0.18 5.31 -2.90
C VAL A 72 -1.27 4.29 -2.58
N ALA A 73 -2.03 4.49 -1.49
CA ALA A 73 -3.12 3.59 -1.11
C ALA A 73 -4.26 3.61 -2.13
N TYR A 74 -4.58 4.77 -2.72
CA TYR A 74 -5.60 4.87 -3.77
C TYR A 74 -5.13 4.25 -5.08
N GLU A 75 -3.88 4.50 -5.48
CA GLU A 75 -3.28 3.86 -6.65
C GLU A 75 -3.32 2.34 -6.52
N MET A 76 -2.90 1.80 -5.37
CA MET A 76 -2.94 0.38 -5.11
C MET A 76 -4.34 -0.20 -5.12
N ALA A 77 -5.30 0.46 -4.47
CA ALA A 77 -6.68 0.01 -4.44
C ALA A 77 -7.26 -0.08 -5.85
N ASP A 78 -6.92 0.88 -6.72
CA ASP A 78 -7.37 0.87 -8.10
C ASP A 78 -6.76 -0.30 -8.89
N LYS A 79 -5.43 -0.49 -8.79
CA LYS A 79 -4.74 -1.62 -9.42
C LYS A 79 -5.22 -2.97 -8.88
N LEU A 80 -5.57 -3.07 -7.60
CA LEU A 80 -6.06 -4.33 -7.02
C LEU A 80 -7.43 -4.75 -7.55
N LYS A 81 -8.28 -3.81 -7.99
CA LYS A 81 -9.59 -4.14 -8.59
C LYS A 81 -9.48 -5.01 -9.83
N GLU A 82 -8.36 -4.95 -10.54
CA GLU A 82 -8.09 -5.81 -11.70
C GLU A 82 -7.91 -7.29 -11.29
N PHE A 83 -7.56 -7.55 -10.04
CA PHE A 83 -7.25 -8.89 -9.53
C PHE A 83 -8.33 -9.45 -8.59
N THR A 84 -9.20 -8.60 -8.04
CA THR A 84 -10.19 -9.02 -7.05
C THR A 84 -11.47 -8.19 -7.10
N THR A 85 -12.59 -8.86 -6.83
CA THR A 85 -13.90 -8.22 -6.61
C THR A 85 -14.19 -7.95 -5.13
N GLN A 86 -13.22 -8.21 -4.24
CA GLN A 86 -13.35 -7.93 -2.81
C GLN A 86 -13.49 -6.41 -2.55
N ASP A 87 -14.30 -6.05 -1.58
CA ASP A 87 -14.43 -4.66 -1.15
C ASP A 87 -13.11 -4.13 -0.57
N ILE A 88 -12.61 -3.03 -1.13
CA ILE A 88 -11.40 -2.36 -0.65
C ILE A 88 -11.80 -1.07 0.06
N ARG A 89 -11.42 -0.96 1.34
CA ARG A 89 -11.65 0.25 2.15
C ARG A 89 -10.31 0.91 2.45
N ILE A 90 -10.22 2.21 2.18
CA ILE A 90 -9.01 3.00 2.39
C ILE A 90 -9.24 3.91 3.59
N ALA A 91 -8.28 3.92 4.51
CA ALA A 91 -8.21 4.88 5.61
C ALA A 91 -6.85 5.57 5.59
N ILE A 92 -6.84 6.90 5.54
CA ILE A 92 -5.63 7.73 5.65
C ILE A 92 -5.67 8.45 6.99
N PRO A 93 -4.96 7.95 8.01
CA PRO A 93 -5.09 8.45 9.38
C PRO A 93 -4.49 9.84 9.62
N GLY A 94 -3.73 10.41 8.67
CA GLY A 94 -3.38 11.83 8.60
C GLY A 94 -3.02 12.50 9.95
N HIS A 95 -3.67 13.63 10.25
CA HIS A 95 -3.46 14.40 11.48
C HIS A 95 -3.86 13.64 12.76
N THR A 96 -4.80 12.69 12.66
CA THR A 96 -5.27 11.88 13.80
C THR A 96 -4.17 10.98 14.37
N GLN A 97 -3.23 10.53 13.53
CA GLN A 97 -2.06 9.77 13.98
C GLN A 97 -0.99 10.61 14.70
N ARG A 98 -0.95 11.92 14.45
CA ARG A 98 0.03 12.87 15.02
C ARG A 98 -0.55 13.75 16.13
N GLY A 99 -1.87 13.66 16.37
CA GLY A 99 -2.61 14.52 17.29
C GLY A 99 -3.10 13.83 18.56
N GLY A 100 -2.74 12.57 18.81
CA GLY A 100 -2.97 11.97 20.12
C GLY A 100 -2.09 12.67 21.16
N SER A 101 -2.69 13.18 22.25
CA SER A 101 -1.90 13.61 23.40
C SER A 101 -1.00 12.46 23.87
N PRO A 102 0.26 12.73 24.25
CA PRO A 102 1.20 11.73 24.75
C PRO A 102 0.66 10.88 25.89
#